data_AF-A0A955ZFG1-F1
#
_entry.id   AF-A0A955ZFG1-F1
#
_cell.length_a   1.000
_cell.length_b   1.000
_cell.length_c   1.000
_cell.angle_alpha   90.00
_cell.angle_beta   90.00
_cell.angle_gamma   90.00
#
_symmetry.space_group_name_H-M   'P 1'
#
loop_
_entity.id
_entity.type
_entity.pdbx_description
1 polymer ?
#
loop_
_entity_poly.entity_id
_entity_poly.type
_entity_poly.pdbx_seq_one_letter_code
_entity_poly.pdbx_strand_id
1 'polypeptide(L)'
;MTSDKKIECAEHGDQDGTFVCIHLVAGVGQGFHHGYDDDDPDAMFPDAWCDACEAVLEEEDGWTERLKAAMDIQLLCAGCYMDRRRLNWPGATFADQEELIQESIAYLQERQDEVIGEFRLTEHERFYWEQGTGQIVFSNRGVDIVRADFDFIGSISKNSDTWLWSWANTSDDARLKQSTQQVRDYGEEHRLLKLACAMWPARETDGWEMSAVTARLLGAQAVYRTPNDKLLSFLLLRNLRWVQ
;
A
#
# COMPACT_ATOMS: atom_id res chain seq x y z
N MET A 1 -16.42 -4.17 -7.09
CA MET A 1 -15.93 -4.67 -8.39
C MET A 1 -14.90 -3.69 -8.93
N THR A 2 -13.64 -4.11 -9.13
CA THR A 2 -12.65 -3.29 -9.85
C THR A 2 -13.26 -2.85 -11.17
N SER A 3 -13.29 -1.55 -11.44
CA SER A 3 -13.92 -1.01 -12.64
C SER A 3 -13.35 -1.70 -13.88
N ASP A 4 -14.15 -2.49 -14.60
CA ASP A 4 -13.80 -3.14 -15.89
C ASP A 4 -13.49 -2.13 -17.02
N LYS A 5 -13.33 -0.86 -16.68
CA LYS A 5 -13.03 0.23 -17.61
C LYS A 5 -11.55 0.16 -17.95
N LYS A 6 -11.23 -0.30 -19.14
CA LYS A 6 -9.90 -0.13 -19.73
C LYS A 6 -9.86 1.12 -20.60
N ILE A 7 -8.75 1.85 -20.56
CA ILE A 7 -8.50 3.03 -21.39
C ILE A 7 -7.09 2.98 -21.98
N GLU A 8 -6.98 3.28 -23.27
CA GLU A 8 -5.70 3.46 -23.96
C GLU A 8 -5.22 4.90 -23.74
N CYS A 9 -4.22 5.07 -22.86
CA CYS A 9 -3.62 6.37 -22.57
C CYS A 9 -2.41 6.63 -23.48
N ALA A 10 -2.32 7.82 -24.05
CA ALA A 10 -1.17 8.21 -24.88
C ALA A 10 0.17 8.21 -24.12
N GLU A 11 0.15 8.37 -22.79
CA GLU A 11 1.34 8.41 -21.93
C GLU A 11 1.64 7.06 -21.26
N HIS A 12 0.59 6.35 -20.82
CA HIS A 12 0.72 5.17 -19.97
C HIS A 12 0.25 3.85 -20.62
N GLY A 13 -0.20 3.90 -21.88
CA GLY A 13 -0.72 2.75 -22.61
C GLY A 13 -2.06 2.26 -22.05
N ASP A 14 -2.35 0.97 -22.28
CA ASP A 14 -3.57 0.31 -21.81
C ASP A 14 -3.54 0.11 -20.29
N GLN A 15 -4.48 0.73 -19.60
CA GLN A 15 -4.58 0.72 -18.13
C GLN A 15 -6.04 0.62 -17.69
N ASP A 16 -6.26 0.33 -16.40
CA ASP A 16 -7.55 0.56 -15.75
C ASP A 16 -7.90 2.06 -15.73
N GLY A 17 -9.20 2.35 -15.78
CA GLY A 17 -9.76 3.69 -15.88
C GLY A 17 -10.67 4.04 -14.72
N THR A 18 -10.66 5.32 -14.33
CA THR A 18 -11.46 5.85 -13.22
C THR A 18 -11.95 7.27 -13.49
N PHE A 19 -13.03 7.68 -12.84
CA PHE A 19 -13.63 9.00 -13.05
C PHE A 19 -13.13 10.03 -12.04
N VAL A 20 -12.78 11.22 -12.52
CA VAL A 20 -12.39 12.34 -11.67
C VAL A 20 -13.05 13.64 -12.13
N CYS A 21 -13.17 14.63 -11.25
CA CYS A 21 -13.59 15.96 -11.70
C CYS A 21 -12.48 16.67 -12.52
N ILE A 22 -12.88 17.53 -13.46
CA ILE A 22 -11.95 18.34 -14.28
C ILE A 22 -10.99 19.18 -13.44
N HIS A 23 -11.39 19.60 -12.23
CA HIS A 23 -10.57 20.43 -11.35
C HIS A 23 -9.30 19.71 -10.89
N LEU A 24 -9.37 18.40 -10.60
CA LEU A 24 -8.17 17.61 -10.28
C LEU A 24 -7.24 17.46 -11.49
N VAL A 25 -7.80 17.42 -12.70
CA VAL A 25 -7.04 17.31 -13.95
C VAL A 25 -6.35 18.64 -14.29
N ALA A 26 -7.05 19.76 -14.12
CA ALA A 26 -6.57 21.09 -14.48
C ALA A 26 -5.73 21.76 -13.38
N GLY A 27 -5.94 21.37 -12.12
CA GLY A 27 -5.35 22.02 -10.95
C GLY A 27 -4.21 21.25 -10.28
N VAL A 28 -3.62 21.92 -9.29
CA VAL A 28 -2.62 21.41 -8.33
C VAL A 28 -3.03 21.91 -6.95
N GLY A 29 -2.82 21.12 -5.89
CA GLY A 29 -3.18 21.47 -4.52
C GLY A 29 -4.69 21.74 -4.31
N GLN A 30 -5.55 21.05 -5.05
CA GLN A 30 -7.01 21.19 -4.95
C GLN A 30 -7.63 20.35 -3.82
N GLY A 31 -6.79 19.67 -3.03
CA GLY A 31 -7.19 18.57 -2.16
C GLY A 31 -7.63 17.34 -2.96
N PHE A 32 -7.95 16.25 -2.26
CA PHE A 32 -8.22 14.97 -2.93
C PHE A 32 -9.15 14.10 -2.08
N HIS A 33 -10.41 14.06 -2.48
CA HIS A 33 -11.44 13.18 -1.94
C HIS A 33 -11.63 11.99 -2.88
N HIS A 34 -12.06 10.86 -2.35
CA HIS A 34 -12.36 9.68 -3.15
C HIS A 34 -13.61 8.94 -2.68
N GLY A 35 -14.22 8.24 -3.62
CA GLY A 35 -15.39 7.41 -3.37
C GLY A 35 -15.03 6.20 -2.51
N TYR A 36 -16.05 5.70 -1.83
CA TYR A 36 -16.03 4.44 -1.11
C TYR A 36 -17.10 3.52 -1.70
N ASP A 37 -16.70 2.31 -2.07
CA ASP A 37 -17.58 1.27 -2.60
C ASP A 37 -17.59 0.12 -1.60
N ASP A 38 -18.76 -0.19 -1.02
CA ASP A 38 -18.92 -1.32 -0.09
C ASP A 38 -18.55 -2.67 -0.74
N ASP A 39 -18.72 -2.78 -2.06
CA ASP A 39 -18.37 -3.97 -2.85
C ASP A 39 -16.89 -3.98 -3.29
N ASP A 40 -16.14 -2.88 -3.08
CA ASP A 40 -14.70 -2.77 -3.36
C ASP A 40 -14.00 -1.73 -2.45
N PRO A 41 -13.94 -1.97 -1.13
CA PRO A 41 -13.39 -1.01 -0.18
C PRO A 41 -11.88 -0.79 -0.32
N ASP A 42 -11.20 -1.64 -1.10
CA ASP A 42 -9.76 -1.60 -1.35
C ASP A 42 -9.44 -1.22 -2.81
N ALA A 43 -10.39 -0.60 -3.52
CA ALA A 43 -10.20 -0.13 -4.89
C ALA A 43 -8.92 0.70 -5.01
N MET A 44 -8.05 0.35 -5.95
CA MET A 44 -6.76 1.05 -6.13
C MET A 44 -6.93 2.47 -6.67
N PHE A 45 -7.93 2.66 -7.53
CA PHE A 45 -8.21 3.89 -8.26
C PHE A 45 -9.69 4.25 -8.17
N PRO A 46 -10.23 4.54 -6.97
CA PRO A 46 -11.62 4.95 -6.80
C PRO A 46 -11.89 6.25 -7.56
N ASP A 47 -13.16 6.50 -7.87
CA ASP A 47 -13.57 7.79 -8.43
C ASP A 47 -13.20 8.92 -7.43
N ALA A 48 -12.73 10.07 -7.92
CA ALA A 48 -12.15 11.11 -7.05
C ALA A 48 -12.55 12.54 -7.42
N TRP A 49 -12.53 13.44 -6.44
CA TRP A 49 -12.90 14.84 -6.63
C TRP A 49 -12.13 15.77 -5.69
N CYS A 50 -12.18 17.07 -5.96
CA CYS A 50 -11.48 18.09 -5.17
C CYS A 50 -12.33 18.64 -4.03
N ASP A 51 -11.70 19.40 -3.11
CA ASP A 51 -12.36 20.02 -1.95
C ASP A 51 -13.54 20.91 -2.36
N ALA A 52 -13.44 21.61 -3.50
CA ALA A 52 -14.52 22.47 -3.98
C ALA A 52 -15.75 21.67 -4.45
N CYS A 53 -15.54 20.50 -5.05
CA CYS A 53 -16.62 19.59 -5.41
C CYS A 53 -17.21 18.92 -4.17
N GLU A 54 -16.37 18.58 -3.18
CA GLU A 54 -16.83 18.03 -1.90
C GLU A 54 -17.75 19.01 -1.18
N ALA A 55 -17.35 20.27 -1.05
CA ALA A 55 -18.16 21.29 -0.38
C ALA A 55 -19.56 21.43 -1.00
N VAL A 56 -19.67 21.30 -2.32
CA VAL A 56 -20.96 21.33 -3.02
C VAL A 56 -21.75 20.03 -2.79
N LEU A 57 -21.08 18.87 -2.79
CA LEU A 57 -21.71 17.58 -2.51
C LEU A 57 -22.34 17.56 -1.12
N GLU A 58 -21.62 18.08 -0.11
CA GLU A 58 -22.09 18.22 1.26
C GLU A 58 -23.23 19.24 1.38
N GLU A 59 -23.11 20.40 0.72
CA GLU A 59 -24.14 21.45 0.76
C GLU A 59 -25.47 20.98 0.16
N GLU A 60 -25.41 20.19 -0.92
CA GLU A 60 -26.59 19.75 -1.66
C GLU A 60 -27.15 18.38 -1.23
N ASP A 61 -26.49 17.70 -0.30
CA ASP A 61 -26.84 16.35 0.16
C ASP A 61 -27.00 15.35 -1.00
N GLY A 62 -26.04 15.38 -1.94
CA GLY A 62 -25.94 14.37 -3.00
C GLY A 62 -25.53 14.87 -4.38
N TRP A 63 -25.44 13.92 -5.31
CA TRP A 63 -24.97 14.14 -6.68
C TRP A 63 -26.04 14.80 -7.57
N THR A 64 -26.17 16.12 -7.49
CA THR A 64 -27.13 16.88 -8.30
C THR A 64 -26.65 17.07 -9.75
N GLU A 65 -27.57 17.44 -10.65
CA GLU A 65 -27.21 17.79 -12.03
C GLU A 65 -26.33 19.05 -12.10
N ARG A 66 -26.47 19.98 -11.15
CA ARG A 66 -25.59 21.16 -11.06
C ARG A 66 -24.16 20.75 -10.74
N LEU A 67 -23.99 19.89 -9.73
CA LEU A 67 -22.67 19.39 -9.35
C LEU A 67 -22.04 18.59 -10.48
N LYS A 68 -22.77 17.62 -11.07
CA LYS A 68 -22.27 16.81 -12.20
C LYS A 68 -21.83 17.67 -13.37
N ALA A 69 -22.61 18.70 -13.71
CA ALA A 69 -22.26 19.64 -14.79
C ALA A 69 -21.01 20.48 -14.45
N ALA A 70 -20.85 20.90 -13.19
CA ALA A 70 -19.68 21.66 -12.74
C ALA A 70 -18.42 20.80 -12.62
N MET A 71 -18.56 19.52 -12.27
CA MET A 71 -17.44 18.59 -12.17
C MET A 71 -16.81 18.24 -13.51
N ASP A 72 -17.60 18.32 -14.60
CA ASP A 72 -17.21 17.92 -15.96
C ASP A 72 -16.34 16.64 -15.90
N ILE A 73 -16.98 15.52 -15.56
CA ILE A 73 -16.29 14.27 -15.20
C ILE A 73 -15.37 13.79 -16.33
N GLN A 74 -14.11 13.57 -15.98
CA GLN A 74 -13.06 13.07 -16.85
C GLN A 74 -12.77 11.60 -16.54
N LEU A 75 -12.46 10.83 -17.58
CA LEU A 75 -11.94 9.47 -17.44
C LEU A 75 -10.41 9.49 -17.49
N LEU A 76 -9.76 9.07 -16.41
CA LEU A 76 -8.29 8.94 -16.35
C LEU A 76 -7.88 7.48 -16.33
N CYS A 77 -6.71 7.21 -16.92
CA CYS A 77 -6.00 5.95 -16.70
C CYS A 77 -5.36 5.91 -15.30
N ALA A 78 -5.03 4.71 -14.80
CA ALA A 78 -4.36 4.48 -13.52
C ALA A 78 -3.10 5.35 -13.32
N GLY A 79 -2.26 5.47 -14.35
CA GLY A 79 -1.05 6.31 -14.31
C GLY A 79 -1.36 7.79 -14.09
N CYS A 80 -2.24 8.35 -14.93
CA CYS A 80 -2.67 9.75 -14.79
C CYS A 80 -3.39 9.99 -13.45
N TYR A 81 -4.17 9.02 -12.96
CA TYR A 81 -4.80 9.11 -11.64
C TYR A 81 -3.76 9.25 -10.52
N MET A 82 -2.73 8.40 -10.51
CA MET A 82 -1.65 8.48 -9.52
C MET A 82 -0.92 9.83 -9.56
N ASP A 83 -0.66 10.35 -10.76
CA ASP A 83 -0.04 11.66 -10.93
C ASP A 83 -0.92 12.79 -10.40
N ARG A 84 -2.22 12.78 -10.71
CA ARG A 84 -3.16 13.79 -10.24
C ARG A 84 -3.40 13.69 -8.73
N ARG A 85 -3.42 12.49 -8.16
CA ARG A 85 -3.44 12.28 -6.71
C ARG A 85 -2.20 12.89 -6.08
N ARG A 86 -1.00 12.61 -6.59
CA ARG A 86 0.25 13.18 -6.07
C ARG A 86 0.28 14.70 -6.10
N LEU A 87 -0.24 15.33 -7.16
CA LEU A 87 -0.24 16.78 -7.32
C LEU A 87 -1.30 17.49 -6.48
N ASN A 88 -2.36 16.80 -6.09
CA ASN A 88 -3.49 17.40 -5.38
C ASN A 88 -3.65 16.91 -3.93
N TRP A 89 -2.90 15.87 -3.52
CA TRP A 89 -2.93 15.37 -2.17
C TRP A 89 -2.62 16.48 -1.17
N PRO A 90 -3.46 16.70 -0.14
CA PRO A 90 -3.21 17.70 0.89
C PRO A 90 -2.13 17.16 1.85
N GLY A 91 -0.91 16.97 1.36
CA GLY A 91 0.11 16.16 2.03
C GLY A 91 0.70 16.77 3.30
N ALA A 92 1.21 15.90 4.16
CA ALA A 92 2.22 16.25 5.15
C ALA A 92 3.48 16.81 4.46
N THR A 93 4.30 17.56 5.19
CA THR A 93 5.54 18.08 4.61
C THR A 93 6.51 16.94 4.33
N PHE A 94 7.45 17.14 3.40
CA PHE A 94 8.52 16.18 3.15
C PHE A 94 9.29 15.84 4.45
N ALA A 95 9.41 16.80 5.37
CA ALA A 95 10.08 16.62 6.65
C ALA A 95 9.34 15.61 7.55
N ASP A 96 8.00 15.72 7.66
CA ASP A 96 7.20 14.82 8.51
C ASP A 96 7.30 13.37 8.03
N GLN A 97 7.29 13.15 6.71
CA GLN A 97 7.43 11.82 6.13
C GLN A 97 8.84 11.25 6.37
N GLU A 98 9.87 12.06 6.19
CA GLU A 98 11.26 11.63 6.40
C GLU A 98 11.52 11.28 7.87
N GLU A 99 11.01 12.09 8.81
CA GLU A 99 11.12 11.82 10.25
C GLU A 99 10.46 10.50 10.63
N LEU A 100 9.22 10.26 10.17
CA LEU A 100 8.53 8.99 10.39
C LEU A 100 9.34 7.80 9.86
N ILE A 101 9.90 7.90 8.65
CA ILE A 101 10.68 6.83 8.04
C ILE A 101 11.95 6.57 8.85
N GLN A 102 12.69 7.62 9.22
CA GLN A 102 13.93 7.50 9.98
C GLN A 102 13.71 6.85 11.35
N GLU A 103 12.71 7.32 12.10
CA GLU A 103 12.35 6.72 13.39
C GLU A 103 11.91 5.26 13.26
N SER A 104 11.17 4.95 12.19
CA SER A 104 10.72 3.59 11.87
C SER A 104 11.87 2.67 11.49
N ILE A 105 12.85 3.16 10.74
CA ILE A 105 14.06 2.40 10.40
C ILE A 105 14.86 2.10 11.68
N ALA A 106 15.05 3.08 12.55
CA ALA A 106 15.75 2.87 13.83
C ALA A 106 15.02 1.83 14.70
N TYR A 107 13.69 1.93 14.80
CA TYR A 107 12.86 0.94 15.48
C TYR A 107 13.05 -0.47 14.90
N LEU A 108 12.96 -0.60 13.57
CA LEU A 108 13.07 -1.90 12.90
C LEU A 108 14.48 -2.48 13.07
N GLN A 109 15.54 -1.68 12.91
CA GLN A 109 16.92 -2.15 13.06
C GLN A 109 17.15 -2.77 14.44
N GLU A 110 16.72 -2.10 15.51
CA GLU A 110 16.89 -2.59 16.87
C GLU A 110 16.17 -3.93 17.09
N ARG A 111 14.89 -4.03 16.67
CA ARG A 111 14.09 -5.25 16.84
C ARG A 111 14.55 -6.39 15.92
N GLN A 112 14.93 -6.06 14.69
CA GLN A 112 15.38 -7.02 13.70
C GLN A 112 16.69 -7.68 14.14
N ASP A 113 17.64 -6.92 14.70
CA ASP A 113 18.92 -7.46 15.18
C ASP A 113 18.72 -8.45 16.34
N GLU A 114 17.82 -8.14 17.27
CA GLU A 114 17.43 -9.05 18.36
C GLU A 114 16.85 -10.35 17.81
N VAL A 115 15.86 -10.26 16.91
CA VAL A 115 15.17 -11.42 16.34
C VAL A 115 16.10 -12.26 15.45
N ILE A 116 16.94 -11.63 14.62
CA ILE A 116 17.92 -12.34 13.80
C ILE A 116 18.95 -13.03 14.70
N GLY A 117 19.42 -12.38 15.77
CA GLY A 117 20.36 -12.99 16.71
C GLY A 117 19.76 -14.18 17.46
N GLU A 118 18.51 -14.05 17.93
CA GLU A 118 17.82 -15.10 18.66
C GLU A 118 17.50 -16.29 17.75
N PHE A 119 16.82 -16.07 16.63
CA PHE A 119 16.28 -17.14 15.78
C PHE A 119 17.19 -17.52 14.61
N ARG A 120 18.30 -16.80 14.39
CA ARG A 120 19.28 -17.06 13.33
C ARG A 120 18.66 -17.10 11.93
N LEU A 121 17.71 -16.19 11.67
CA LEU A 121 16.89 -16.19 10.45
C LEU A 121 17.70 -16.14 9.15
N THR A 122 18.93 -15.63 9.19
CA THR A 122 19.85 -15.54 8.04
C THR A 122 20.77 -16.76 7.88
N GLU A 123 20.79 -17.69 8.83
CA GLU A 123 21.67 -18.86 8.83
C GLU A 123 20.98 -20.15 8.37
N HIS A 124 19.65 -20.15 8.24
CA HIS A 124 18.91 -21.34 7.84
C HIS A 124 19.10 -21.66 6.35
N GLU A 125 19.19 -22.95 6.03
CA GLU A 125 19.44 -23.43 4.66
C GLU A 125 18.31 -23.05 3.69
N ARG A 126 17.05 -23.10 4.18
CA ARG A 126 15.85 -22.84 3.38
C ARG A 126 14.74 -22.22 4.22
N PHE A 127 13.90 -21.45 3.55
CA PHE A 127 12.60 -21.05 4.08
C PHE A 127 11.50 -21.32 3.05
N TYR A 128 10.27 -21.45 3.53
CA TYR A 128 9.07 -21.39 2.70
C TYR A 128 7.96 -20.72 3.51
N TRP A 129 6.99 -20.13 2.81
CA TRP A 129 5.79 -19.61 3.44
C TRP A 129 4.56 -20.07 2.68
N GLU A 130 3.42 -20.14 3.37
CA GLU A 130 2.16 -20.56 2.79
C GLU A 130 1.02 -19.69 3.31
N GLN A 131 0.24 -19.10 2.39
CA GLN A 131 -0.88 -18.23 2.77
C GLN A 131 -1.97 -18.98 3.53
N GLY A 132 -2.23 -20.23 3.15
CA GLY A 132 -3.26 -21.06 3.79
C GLY A 132 -3.04 -21.21 5.29
N THR A 133 -1.79 -21.43 5.70
CA THR A 133 -1.41 -21.50 7.13
C THR A 133 -1.08 -20.14 7.74
N GLY A 134 -0.74 -19.13 6.92
CA GLY A 134 -0.27 -17.83 7.39
C GLY A 134 1.10 -17.93 8.10
N GLN A 135 1.90 -18.93 7.73
CA GLN A 135 3.17 -19.22 8.37
C GLN A 135 4.33 -19.19 7.40
N ILE A 136 5.45 -18.65 7.87
CA ILE A 136 6.76 -18.85 7.29
C ILE A 136 7.54 -19.83 8.17
N VAL A 137 8.22 -20.77 7.53
CA VAL A 137 8.97 -21.84 8.16
C VAL A 137 10.40 -21.81 7.64
N PHE A 138 11.35 -21.86 8.58
CA PHE A 138 12.78 -21.98 8.31
C PHE A 138 13.24 -23.38 8.66
N SER A 139 14.06 -23.98 7.80
CA SER A 139 14.44 -25.39 7.91
C SER A 139 15.93 -25.61 7.64
N ASN A 140 16.48 -26.64 8.28
CA ASN A 140 17.84 -27.12 8.09
C ASN A 140 17.81 -28.62 7.85
N ARG A 141 18.47 -29.11 6.80
CA ARG A 141 18.52 -30.53 6.43
C ARG A 141 17.13 -31.18 6.33
N GLY A 142 16.13 -30.41 5.90
CA GLY A 142 14.75 -30.86 5.73
C GLY A 142 13.94 -30.95 7.03
N VAL A 143 14.44 -30.43 8.15
CA VAL A 143 13.72 -30.35 9.44
C VAL A 143 13.33 -28.91 9.70
N ASP A 144 12.06 -28.68 10.05
CA ASP A 144 11.56 -27.37 10.49
C ASP A 144 12.27 -26.96 11.79
N ILE A 145 12.79 -25.75 11.83
CA ILE A 145 13.58 -25.23 12.95
C ILE A 145 12.91 -24.02 13.60
N VAL A 146 12.44 -23.07 12.78
CA VAL A 146 11.74 -21.86 13.25
C VAL A 146 10.43 -21.70 12.48
N ARG A 147 9.39 -21.30 13.18
CA ARG A 147 8.13 -20.86 12.58
C ARG A 147 7.82 -19.44 13.03
N ALA A 148 7.20 -18.68 12.15
CA ALA A 148 6.60 -17.40 12.47
C ALA A 148 5.25 -17.30 11.77
N ASP A 149 4.33 -16.60 12.41
CA ASP A 149 3.13 -16.14 11.72
C ASP A 149 3.51 -14.89 10.92
N PHE A 150 2.84 -14.62 9.81
CA PHE A 150 3.13 -13.43 9.01
C PHE A 150 1.88 -12.74 8.50
N ASP A 151 2.01 -11.42 8.30
CA ASP A 151 1.12 -10.65 7.44
C ASP A 151 1.91 -10.20 6.19
N PHE A 152 1.24 -10.06 5.06
CA PHE A 152 1.83 -9.37 3.91
C PHE A 152 1.86 -7.87 4.20
N ILE A 153 3.00 -7.24 3.94
CA ILE A 153 3.15 -5.78 3.97
C ILE A 153 2.80 -5.23 2.58
N GLY A 154 3.51 -5.73 1.58
CA GLY A 154 3.37 -5.32 0.19
C GLY A 154 4.44 -5.95 -0.67
N SER A 155 4.54 -5.49 -1.92
CA SER A 155 5.51 -6.04 -2.84
C SER A 155 6.03 -5.01 -3.84
N ILE A 156 7.28 -5.20 -4.27
CA ILE A 156 7.88 -4.50 -5.41
C ILE A 156 7.81 -5.41 -6.64
N SER A 157 7.16 -4.92 -7.70
CA SER A 157 7.23 -5.52 -9.03
C SER A 157 8.57 -5.23 -9.68
N LYS A 158 9.29 -6.29 -10.09
CA LYS A 158 10.54 -6.19 -10.85
C LYS A 158 10.31 -5.86 -12.33
N ASN A 159 9.07 -5.97 -12.80
CA ASN A 159 8.74 -5.73 -14.20
C ASN A 159 8.34 -4.27 -14.45
N SER A 160 7.64 -3.68 -13.49
CA SER A 160 7.04 -2.35 -13.59
C SER A 160 7.63 -1.34 -12.61
N ASP A 161 8.58 -1.73 -11.77
CA ASP A 161 9.21 -0.88 -10.74
C ASP A 161 8.15 -0.14 -9.91
N THR A 162 7.21 -0.90 -9.34
CA THR A 162 6.06 -0.38 -8.58
C THR A 162 5.94 -1.09 -7.26
N TRP A 163 5.58 -0.33 -6.22
CA TRP A 163 5.14 -0.86 -4.95
C TRP A 163 3.63 -1.08 -4.98
N LEU A 164 3.15 -2.22 -4.48
CA LEU A 164 1.74 -2.46 -4.21
C LEU A 164 1.59 -2.87 -2.74
N TRP A 165 0.76 -2.14 -1.99
CA TRP A 165 0.38 -2.54 -0.63
C TRP A 165 -0.46 -3.81 -0.63
N SER A 166 -0.30 -4.64 0.40
CA SER A 166 -1.07 -5.88 0.52
C SER A 166 -2.56 -5.65 0.70
N TRP A 167 -2.99 -4.59 1.40
CA TRP A 167 -4.42 -4.26 1.56
C TRP A 167 -5.11 -4.10 0.19
N ALA A 168 -4.42 -3.52 -0.79
CA ALA A 168 -4.91 -3.34 -2.15
C ALA A 168 -4.75 -4.59 -3.03
N ASN A 169 -3.95 -5.58 -2.62
CA ASN A 169 -3.76 -6.81 -3.39
C ASN A 169 -4.98 -7.73 -3.23
N THR A 170 -5.70 -7.98 -4.32
CA THR A 170 -6.90 -8.83 -4.34
C THR A 170 -6.56 -10.32 -4.39
N SER A 171 -5.31 -10.67 -4.69
CA SER A 171 -4.86 -12.07 -4.75
C SER A 171 -4.42 -12.64 -3.40
N ASP A 172 -4.22 -11.78 -2.40
CA ASP A 172 -3.78 -12.19 -1.06
C ASP A 172 -4.99 -12.52 -0.17
N ASP A 173 -4.83 -13.51 0.72
CA ASP A 173 -5.84 -13.84 1.73
C ASP A 173 -6.13 -12.60 2.61
N ALA A 174 -7.42 -12.24 2.72
CA ALA A 174 -7.90 -11.10 3.49
C ALA A 174 -7.35 -11.08 4.93
N ARG A 175 -7.17 -12.25 5.56
CA ARG A 175 -6.61 -12.38 6.92
C ARG A 175 -5.16 -11.88 7.00
N LEU A 176 -4.38 -12.06 5.94
CA LEU A 176 -2.95 -11.74 5.92
C LEU A 176 -2.67 -10.29 5.51
N LYS A 177 -3.69 -9.53 5.10
CA LYS A 177 -3.56 -8.12 4.72
C LYS A 177 -4.32 -7.16 5.64
N GLN A 178 -5.09 -7.66 6.60
CA GLN A 178 -5.87 -6.84 7.53
C GLN A 178 -4.99 -5.84 8.30
N SER A 179 -3.76 -6.21 8.64
CA SER A 179 -2.87 -5.35 9.40
C SER A 179 -2.39 -4.12 8.63
N THR A 180 -2.28 -4.19 7.30
CA THR A 180 -1.86 -3.04 6.48
C THR A 180 -3.00 -2.08 6.17
N GLN A 181 -4.27 -2.46 6.42
CA GLN A 181 -5.39 -1.50 6.41
C GLN A 181 -5.18 -0.40 7.47
N GLN A 182 -4.66 -0.75 8.65
CA GLN A 182 -4.32 0.24 9.69
C GLN A 182 -3.23 1.21 9.23
N VAL A 183 -2.31 0.77 8.37
CA VAL A 183 -1.27 1.63 7.79
C VAL A 183 -1.88 2.62 6.79
N ARG A 184 -2.87 2.17 6.00
CA ARG A 184 -3.65 3.05 5.13
C ARG A 184 -4.39 4.11 5.93
N ASP A 185 -5.12 3.70 6.96
CA ASP A 185 -5.91 4.61 7.79
C ASP A 185 -5.02 5.66 8.48
N TYR A 186 -3.87 5.23 9.00
CA TYR A 186 -2.86 6.15 9.53
C TYR A 186 -2.37 7.14 8.47
N GLY A 187 -2.13 6.65 7.24
CA GLY A 187 -1.74 7.45 6.09
C GLY A 187 -2.77 8.51 5.69
N GLU A 188 -4.05 8.15 5.69
CA GLU A 188 -5.17 9.06 5.43
C GLU A 188 -5.27 10.13 6.52
N GLU A 189 -5.28 9.72 7.80
CA GLU A 189 -5.36 10.62 8.95
C GLU A 189 -4.21 11.63 9.01
N HIS A 190 -2.98 11.17 8.74
CA HIS A 190 -1.76 11.98 8.81
C HIS A 190 -1.37 12.58 7.45
N ARG A 191 -2.18 12.39 6.41
CA ARG A 191 -1.96 12.90 5.06
C ARG A 191 -0.63 12.45 4.44
N LEU A 192 -0.21 11.23 4.71
CA LEU A 192 0.99 10.59 4.18
C LEU A 192 0.64 9.76 2.94
N LEU A 193 0.78 10.35 1.76
CA LEU A 193 0.32 9.74 0.50
C LEU A 193 0.89 8.32 0.28
N LYS A 194 2.17 8.07 0.56
CA LYS A 194 2.78 6.74 0.38
C LYS A 194 2.14 5.65 1.25
N LEU A 195 1.51 6.02 2.37
CA LEU A 195 0.77 5.06 3.20
C LEU A 195 -0.69 4.93 2.76
N ALA A 196 -1.26 6.02 2.23
CA ALA A 196 -2.66 6.14 1.84
C ALA A 196 -2.98 5.60 0.42
N CYS A 197 -2.03 5.65 -0.53
CA CYS A 197 -2.26 5.16 -1.89
C CYS A 197 -1.91 3.68 -2.04
N ALA A 198 -2.67 2.96 -2.86
CA ALA A 198 -2.49 1.53 -3.09
C ALA A 198 -1.14 1.17 -3.73
N MET A 199 -0.75 1.95 -4.75
CA MET A 199 0.42 1.69 -5.58
C MET A 199 1.07 2.99 -6.04
N TRP A 200 2.39 2.94 -6.24
CA TRP A 200 3.17 3.99 -6.89
C TRP A 200 4.46 3.42 -7.51
N PRO A 201 5.10 4.13 -8.46
CA PRO A 201 6.44 3.80 -8.93
C PRO A 201 7.46 3.84 -7.78
N ALA A 202 8.16 2.74 -7.53
CA ALA A 202 8.96 2.54 -6.34
C ALA A 202 10.16 1.61 -6.60
N ARG A 203 11.16 1.70 -5.73
CA ARG A 203 12.32 0.81 -5.72
C ARG A 203 12.30 -0.09 -4.49
N GLU A 204 13.23 -1.03 -4.44
CA GLU A 204 13.37 -1.91 -3.28
C GLU A 204 13.59 -1.14 -1.96
N THR A 205 14.27 0.01 -2.01
CA THR A 205 14.47 0.88 -0.83
C THR A 205 13.14 1.35 -0.25
N ASP A 206 12.19 1.76 -1.09
CA ASP A 206 10.84 2.13 -0.64
C ASP A 206 10.15 0.95 0.06
N GLY A 207 10.34 -0.27 -0.45
CA GLY A 207 9.77 -1.46 0.19
C GLY A 207 10.30 -1.71 1.60
N TRP A 208 11.60 -1.47 1.85
CA TRP A 208 12.18 -1.53 3.19
C TRP A 208 11.70 -0.39 4.09
N GLU A 209 11.60 0.83 3.57
CA GLU A 209 11.06 1.99 4.31
C GLU A 209 9.61 1.74 4.75
N MET A 210 8.75 1.32 3.82
CA MET A 210 7.34 1.02 4.12
C MET A 210 7.20 -0.16 5.09
N SER A 211 8.10 -1.14 5.00
CA SER A 211 8.13 -2.25 5.96
C SER A 211 8.55 -1.81 7.35
N ALA A 212 9.51 -0.89 7.46
CA ALA A 212 9.92 -0.31 8.73
C ALA A 212 8.79 0.50 9.37
N VAL A 213 8.10 1.34 8.59
CA VAL A 213 6.92 2.09 9.05
C VAL A 213 5.84 1.15 9.54
N THR A 214 5.54 0.11 8.76
CA THR A 214 4.57 -0.93 9.13
C THR A 214 4.95 -1.63 10.44
N ALA A 215 6.22 -2.00 10.60
CA ALA A 215 6.70 -2.65 11.81
C ALA A 215 6.57 -1.77 13.05
N ARG A 216 6.91 -0.47 12.93
CA ARG A 216 6.77 0.49 14.03
C ARG A 216 5.30 0.72 14.41
N LEU A 217 4.44 0.98 13.42
CA LEU A 217 3.01 1.26 13.67
C LEU A 217 2.30 0.07 14.32
N LEU A 218 2.68 -1.15 13.95
CA LEU A 218 2.02 -2.37 14.40
C LEU A 218 2.73 -3.08 15.56
N GLY A 219 3.83 -2.53 16.06
CA GLY A 219 4.64 -3.13 17.13
C GLY A 219 5.19 -4.52 16.77
N ALA A 220 5.54 -4.74 15.50
CA ALA A 220 5.99 -6.05 15.02
C ALA A 220 7.44 -6.36 15.43
N GLN A 221 7.78 -7.65 15.39
CA GLN A 221 9.08 -8.17 15.85
C GLN A 221 10.15 -8.09 14.76
N ALA A 222 9.80 -8.44 13.52
CA ALA A 222 10.74 -8.43 12.40
C ALA A 222 10.01 -8.29 11.07
N VAL A 223 10.78 -7.96 10.03
CA VAL A 223 10.38 -7.99 8.63
C VAL A 223 11.21 -9.04 7.90
N TYR A 224 10.61 -9.69 6.90
CA TYR A 224 11.32 -10.62 6.04
C TYR A 224 10.95 -10.42 4.57
N ARG A 225 11.97 -10.30 3.72
CA ARG A 225 11.80 -10.11 2.26
C ARG A 225 11.93 -11.45 1.54
N THR A 226 10.93 -11.82 0.75
CA THR A 226 10.91 -13.07 -0.01
C THR A 226 10.90 -12.80 -1.51
N PRO A 227 12.00 -13.08 -2.23
CA PRO A 227 12.07 -12.86 -3.67
C PRO A 227 11.44 -14.02 -4.45
N ASN A 228 10.81 -13.70 -5.58
CA ASN A 228 10.59 -14.63 -6.69
C ASN A 228 11.06 -13.99 -8.01
N ASP A 229 10.81 -14.63 -9.15
CA ASP A 229 11.29 -14.14 -10.46
C ASP A 229 10.74 -12.75 -10.84
N LYS A 230 9.54 -12.38 -10.35
CA LYS A 230 8.82 -11.16 -10.77
C LYS A 230 8.62 -10.15 -9.64
N LEU A 231 8.67 -10.59 -8.39
CA LEU A 231 8.26 -9.81 -7.22
C LEU A 231 9.28 -9.93 -6.09
N LEU A 232 9.38 -8.87 -5.30
CA LEU A 232 9.94 -8.88 -3.96
C LEU A 232 8.79 -8.64 -2.99
N SER A 233 8.33 -9.68 -2.28
CA SER A 233 7.30 -9.54 -1.24
C SER A 233 7.94 -9.26 0.11
N PHE A 234 7.29 -8.42 0.91
CA PHE A 234 7.72 -8.06 2.25
C PHE A 234 6.69 -8.58 3.25
N LEU A 235 7.17 -9.33 4.24
CA LEU A 235 6.36 -10.00 5.24
C LEU A 235 6.64 -9.38 6.61
N LEU A 236 5.59 -9.15 7.37
CA LEU A 236 5.65 -8.73 8.76
C LEU A 236 5.64 -9.98 9.64
N LEU A 237 6.73 -10.29 10.33
CA LEU A 237 6.83 -11.49 11.15
C LEU A 237 6.34 -11.24 12.57
N ARG A 238 5.56 -12.19 13.08
CA ARG A 238 5.03 -12.21 14.45
C ARG A 238 5.15 -13.63 15.03
N ASN A 239 5.10 -13.73 16.36
CA ASN A 239 5.05 -15.01 17.07
C ASN A 239 6.14 -16.00 16.65
N LEU A 240 7.37 -15.49 16.46
CA LEU A 240 8.52 -16.32 16.12
C LEU A 240 8.79 -17.33 17.24
N ARG A 241 9.06 -18.58 16.85
CA ARG A 241 9.25 -19.68 17.80
C ARG A 241 10.09 -20.80 17.20
N TRP A 242 10.91 -21.42 18.04
CA TRP A 242 11.57 -22.68 17.71
C TRP A 242 10.55 -23.81 17.63
N VAL A 243 10.71 -24.69 16.65
CA VAL A 243 9.88 -25.89 16.45
C VAL A 243 10.78 -27.08 16.80
N GLN A 244 10.66 -27.58 18.03
CA GLN A 244 11.27 -28.85 18.43
C GLN A 244 10.33 -30.01 18.16
#